data_AF-A0A967W0A1-F1
#
_entry.id   AF-A0A967W0A1-F1
#
_cell.length_a   1.000
_cell.length_b   1.000
_cell.length_c   1.000
_cell.angle_alpha   90.00
_cell.angle_beta   90.00
_cell.angle_gamma   90.00
#
_symmetry.space_group_name_H-M   'P 1'
#
loop_
_entity.id
_entity.type
_entity.pdbx_description
1 polymer ?
#
loop_
_entity_poly.entity_id
_entity_poly.type
_entity_poly.pdbx_seq_one_letter_code
_entity_poly.pdbx_strand_id
1 'polypeptide(L)' 'MRRERVSDDIYVFTSSLYAQVTASAVVQKEGIVVVDTLPYPEETQSMISFLDGLG' A
#
# COMPACT_ATOMS: atom_id res chain seq x y z
N MET A 1 -3.16 -7.24 -6.70
CA MET A 1 -2.28 -6.14 -6.27
C MET A 1 -0.83 -6.60 -6.17
N ARG A 2 0.08 -5.97 -6.91
CA ARG A 2 1.54 -6.16 -6.78
C ARG A 2 2.07 -5.27 -5.66
N ARG A 3 3.04 -5.76 -4.87
CA ARG A 3 3.60 -5.08 -3.69
C ARG A 3 5.11 -5.08 -3.78
N GLU A 4 5.72 -3.94 -3.52
CA GLU A 4 7.18 -3.78 -3.54
C GLU A 4 7.64 -2.97 -2.33
N ARG A 5 8.72 -3.43 -1.69
CA ARG A 5 9.42 -2.69 -0.64
C ARG A 5 10.58 -1.94 -1.29
N VAL A 6 10.44 -0.61 -1.40
CA VAL A 6 11.40 0.25 -2.13
C VAL A 6 12.52 0.74 -1.21
N SER A 7 12.21 0.89 0.07
CA SER A 7 13.16 1.18 1.16
C SER A 7 12.73 0.39 2.39
N ASP A 8 13.51 0.43 3.47
CA ASP A 8 13.20 -0.36 4.66
C ASP A 8 11.79 -0.09 5.20
N ASP A 9 11.33 1.15 5.05
CA ASP A 9 10.10 1.65 5.65
C ASP A 9 9.08 2.12 4.60
N ILE A 10 9.31 1.84 3.30
CA ILE A 10 8.45 2.34 2.21
C ILE A 10 7.94 1.19 1.35
N TYR A 11 6.62 1.11 1.24
CA TYR A 11 5.91 0.18 0.37
C TYR A 11 5.24 0.90 -0.79
N VAL A 12 5.30 0.30 -1.98
CA VAL A 12 4.54 0.70 -3.16
C VAL A 12 3.59 -0.42 -3.55
N PHE A 13 2.34 -0.04 -3.78
CA PHE A 13 1.27 -0.90 -4.22
C PHE A 13 0.88 -0.51 -5.64
N THR A 14 0.84 -1.47 -6.54
CA THR A 14 0.44 -1.23 -7.93
C THR A 14 -0.88 -1.95 -8.21
N SER A 15 -1.86 -1.21 -8.73
CA SER A 15 -3.13 -1.78 -9.15
C SER A 15 -2.91 -2.83 -10.23
N SER A 16 -3.51 -4.00 -10.04
CA SER A 16 -3.57 -5.05 -11.06
C SER A 16 -4.87 -5.01 -11.86
N LEU A 17 -5.84 -4.23 -11.40
CA LEU A 17 -7.19 -4.14 -11.99
C LEU A 17 -7.36 -2.90 -12.88
N TYR A 18 -6.52 -1.88 -12.69
CA TYR A 18 -6.51 -0.65 -13.51
C TYR A 18 -5.16 -0.46 -14.22
N ALA A 19 -4.96 0.72 -14.82
CA ALA A 19 -3.81 1.16 -15.62
C ALA A 19 -2.47 1.26 -14.85
N GLN A 20 -2.17 0.29 -13.99
CA GLN A 20 -0.94 0.19 -13.18
C GLN A 20 -0.64 1.46 -12.35
N VAL A 21 -1.71 2.15 -11.91
CA VAL A 21 -1.58 3.26 -10.98
C VAL A 21 -1.10 2.76 -9.62
N THR A 22 -0.44 3.64 -8.88
CA THR A 22 0.25 3.28 -7.64
C THR A 22 -0.28 4.04 -6.43
N ALA A 23 -0.34 3.36 -5.31
CA ALA A 23 -0.43 3.97 -3.98
C ALA A 23 0.84 3.62 -3.17
N SER A 24 1.13 4.36 -2.12
CA SER A 24 2.31 4.10 -1.29
C SER A 24 2.02 4.23 0.20
N ALA A 25 2.85 3.58 1.01
CA ALA A 25 2.79 3.68 2.45
C ALA A 25 4.19 3.89 3.05
N VAL A 26 4.29 4.81 3.99
CA VAL A 26 5.49 5.07 4.80
C VAL A 26 5.21 4.55 6.21
N VAL A 27 6.01 3.57 6.63
CA VAL A 27 5.89 2.90 7.93
C VAL A 27 6.83 3.57 8.92
N GLN A 28 6.31 4.00 10.06
CA GLN A 28 7.08 4.58 11.16
C GLN A 28 6.71 3.87 12.46
N LYS A 29 7.46 4.14 13.53
CA LYS A 29 7.20 3.52 14.84
C LYS A 29 5.87 3.97 15.44
N GLU A 30 5.47 5.20 15.15
CA GLU A 30 4.27 5.85 15.66
C GLU A 30 3.02 5.51 14.83
N GLY A 31 3.19 4.89 13.67
CA GLY A 31 2.11 4.48 12.79
C GLY A 31 2.49 4.48 11.31
N ILE A 32 1.49 4.33 10.45
CA ILE A 32 1.65 4.20 9.00
C ILE A 32 0.93 5.36 8.31
N VAL A 33 1.63 6.07 7.42
CA VAL A 33 1.05 7.10 6.56
C VAL A 33 0.84 6.52 5.17
N VAL A 34 -0.40 6.51 4.71
CA VAL A 34 -0.77 6.09 3.36
C VAL A 34 -0.91 7.32 2.47
N VAL A 35 -0.26 7.29 1.30
CA VAL A 35 -0.37 8.31 0.27
C VAL A 35 -1.12 7.70 -0.91
N ASP A 36 -2.30 8.26 -1.16
CA ASP A 36 -3.29 7.79 -2.14
C ASP A 36 -3.90 6.41 -1.80
N THR A 37 -5.01 6.08 -2.45
CA THR A 37 -5.64 4.75 -2.41
C THR A 37 -5.67 4.15 -3.81
N LEU A 38 -5.88 2.83 -3.92
CA LEU A 38 -6.05 2.21 -5.23
C LEU A 38 -7.50 2.37 -5.72
N PRO A 39 -7.75 2.41 -7.04
CA PRO A 39 -9.04 2.81 -7.62
C PRO A 39 -10.23 1.92 -7.21
N TYR A 40 -9.97 0.67 -6.82
CA TYR A 40 -11.00 -0.27 -6.41
C TYR A 40 -10.97 -0.49 -4.89
N PRO A 41 -12.14 -0.48 -4.21
CA PRO A 41 -12.20 -0.67 -2.76
C PRO A 41 -11.52 -1.96 -2.29
N GLU A 42 -11.64 -3.05 -3.04
CA GLU A 42 -11.03 -4.35 -2.74
C GLU A 42 -9.50 -4.29 -2.72
N GLU A 43 -8.90 -3.50 -3.61
CA GLU A 43 -7.45 -3.30 -3.63
C GLU A 43 -7.01 -2.47 -2.42
N THR A 44 -7.75 -1.43 -2.06
CA THR A 44 -7.48 -0.63 -0.86
C THR A 44 -7.67 -1.44 0.43
N GLN A 45 -8.69 -2.30 0.53
CA GLN A 45 -8.86 -3.22 1.65
C GLN A 45 -7.70 -4.22 1.75
N SER A 46 -7.21 -4.70 0.60
CA SER A 46 -6.03 -5.56 0.55
C SER A 46 -4.76 -4.84 1.00
N MET A 47 -4.62 -3.53 0.75
CA MET A 47 -3.54 -2.72 1.30
C MET A 47 -3.63 -2.62 2.81
N ILE A 48 -4.81 -2.27 3.35
CA ILE A 48 -5.04 -2.15 4.80
C ILE A 48 -4.71 -3.46 5.51
N SER A 49 -5.25 -4.60 5.03
CA SER A 49 -4.97 -5.91 5.63
C SER A 49 -3.48 -6.28 5.62
N PHE A 50 -2.72 -5.82 4.62
CA PHE A 50 -1.28 -6.03 4.59
C PHE A 50 -0.55 -5.11 5.58
N LEU A 51 -0.91 -3.82 5.61
CA LEU A 51 -0.27 -2.83 6.47
C LEU A 51 -0.55 -3.08 7.96
N ASP A 52 -1.78 -3.46 8.33
CA ASP A 52 -2.14 -3.87 9.69
C ASP A 52 -1.34 -5.09 10.17
N GLY A 53 -0.89 -5.94 9.25
CA GLY A 53 -0.05 -7.09 9.55
C GLY A 53 1.42 -6.73 9.86
N LEU A 54 1.84 -5.49 9.63
CA LEU A 54 3.21 -5.03 9.90
C LEU A 54 3.43 -4.64 11.37
N GLY A 55 2.37 -4.45 12.15
CA GLY A 55 2.39 -4.02 13.55
C GLY A 55 1.95 -2.57 13.73
#